data_AF-A0AAW7X492-F1
#
_entry.id   AF-A0AAW7X492-F1
#
_cell.length_a   1.000
_cell.length_b   1.000
_cell.length_c   1.000
_cell.angle_alpha   90.00
_cell.angle_beta   90.00
_cell.angle_gamma   90.00
#
_symmetry.space_group_name_H-M   'P 1'
#
loop_
_entity.id
_entity.type
_entity.pdbx_description
1 polymer ?
#
loop_
_entity_poly.entity_id
_entity_poly.type
_entity_poly.pdbx_seq_one_letter_code
_entity_poly.pdbx_strand_id
1 'polypeptide(L)'
;MNTNRKQVNQNLIALLGVMLLMLFTPYGYAQDQCNTTLECKILHGDTATDCKNSRSDNSICMCGSTECAVDNPLPEPSNSAAVPGLIQAEDFTDYYDVTAANHGGAYRSTGVDIQTTTDTNGGYNVGWIAANEWLEYNINVLQAGNYTANIRVASNNGVGMYSLAVDGVTVSGTNTVNGTGGWQVWITQTANLGYLTQGEHTLRIAVQAGNFNINWVELLLAGTQQPDMLGVFNKSRDLLLANFDSRPDPDDIHSVAALATMLKDSRFSNVQYHAVSGAYGIQGGDYIEATHLFNLAFGAGNWSNAHTNRDAALATVYSKVAATLTNGGDIWVQEAGQSDFSADLVRRIKQQLPAINTQVRIHIVQHSNWNQDKTTPADLTYVKNQTDYIKIADGNSTGNGTPGFNSSSSANWNRALNHAQVGAIWQEAKRIADNAIANHQGWQNPNIRDGGMDFSDAVEDCWIFGFNSLTNINSFFDEFL
;
A
#
# COMPACT_ATOMS: atom_id res chain seq x y z
N MET A 1 -90.03 13.67 -32.94
CA MET A 1 -89.60 13.08 -31.65
C MET A 1 -88.09 13.02 -31.67
N ASN A 2 -87.50 14.21 -31.44
CA ASN A 2 -86.59 14.56 -30.33
C ASN A 2 -85.14 14.17 -30.64
N THR A 3 -84.43 14.94 -31.49
CA THR A 3 -83.63 16.18 -31.19
C THR A 3 -82.32 15.84 -30.46
N ASN A 4 -81.11 16.21 -30.88
CA ASN A 4 -80.65 17.33 -31.70
C ASN A 4 -79.24 17.06 -32.30
N ARG A 5 -79.00 17.60 -33.51
CA ARG A 5 -77.86 18.45 -34.01
C ARG A 5 -76.43 18.23 -33.44
N LYS A 6 -75.31 18.49 -34.12
CA LYS A 6 -74.86 18.89 -35.47
C LYS A 6 -73.31 18.87 -35.36
N GLN A 7 -72.62 18.71 -36.48
CA GLN A 7 -71.16 18.91 -36.65
C GLN A 7 -70.65 20.25 -36.07
N VAL A 8 -69.37 20.32 -35.68
CA VAL A 8 -68.32 21.22 -36.23
C VAL A 8 -67.03 21.21 -35.36
N ASN A 9 -65.87 21.08 -36.04
CA ASN A 9 -64.48 21.54 -35.81
C ASN A 9 -63.75 21.59 -34.45
N GLN A 10 -62.45 21.27 -34.60
CA GLN A 10 -61.24 21.89 -33.99
C GLN A 10 -60.74 21.44 -32.60
N ASN A 11 -59.47 21.01 -32.64
CA ASN A 11 -58.37 21.21 -31.69
C ASN A 11 -58.45 20.72 -30.24
N LEU A 12 -57.24 20.31 -29.81
CA LEU A 12 -56.69 20.25 -28.45
C LEU A 12 -57.00 19.01 -27.59
N ILE A 13 -55.96 18.16 -27.50
CA ILE A 13 -55.32 17.73 -26.24
C ILE A 13 -56.28 17.47 -25.07
N ALA A 14 -56.62 16.20 -24.84
CA ALA A 14 -56.96 15.67 -23.52
C ALA A 14 -56.78 14.15 -23.49
N LEU A 15 -56.19 13.67 -22.40
CA LEU A 15 -55.88 12.28 -22.03
C LEU A 15 -57.04 11.28 -22.18
N LEU A 16 -56.68 10.03 -22.52
CA LEU A 16 -57.16 8.74 -22.00
C LEU A 16 -56.32 7.65 -22.72
N GLY A 17 -55.43 6.88 -22.11
CA GLY A 17 -55.49 6.23 -20.80
C GLY A 17 -55.90 4.77 -20.99
N VAL A 18 -54.95 3.88 -21.34
CA VAL A 18 -55.02 2.48 -20.91
C VAL A 18 -53.65 2.07 -20.37
N MET A 19 -53.68 1.88 -19.07
CA MET A 19 -52.68 1.49 -18.12
C MET A 19 -52.32 0.01 -18.32
N LEU A 20 -51.04 -0.28 -18.57
CA LEU A 20 -50.47 -1.58 -18.21
C LEU A 20 -49.19 -1.30 -17.41
N LEU A 21 -49.32 -1.51 -16.10
CA LEU A 21 -48.23 -1.55 -15.14
C LEU A 21 -47.16 -2.54 -15.60
N MET A 22 -45.97 -2.03 -15.94
CA MET A 22 -44.73 -2.69 -15.59
C MET A 22 -43.97 -1.72 -14.70
N LEU A 23 -43.81 -2.12 -13.44
CA LEU A 23 -43.03 -1.44 -12.43
C LEU A 23 -41.56 -1.44 -12.87
N PHE A 24 -41.10 -0.35 -13.47
CA PHE A 24 -39.68 -0.01 -13.38
C PHE A 24 -39.48 0.57 -11.99
N THR A 25 -38.88 -0.23 -11.10
CA THR A 25 -38.18 0.32 -9.96
C THR A 25 -37.02 1.15 -10.48
N PRO A 26 -36.89 2.44 -10.14
CA PRO A 26 -35.63 3.12 -10.34
C PRO A 26 -34.71 2.63 -9.23
N TYR A 27 -33.93 1.58 -9.48
CA TYR A 27 -32.67 1.43 -8.75
C TYR A 27 -31.69 2.44 -9.34
N GLY A 28 -31.93 3.72 -9.05
CA GLY A 28 -30.83 4.67 -8.99
C GLY A 28 -30.05 4.30 -7.75
N TYR A 29 -28.94 3.57 -7.92
CA TYR A 29 -27.93 3.55 -6.88
C TYR A 29 -27.49 4.99 -6.71
N ALA A 30 -27.88 5.61 -5.61
CA ALA A 30 -27.26 6.83 -5.20
C ALA A 30 -25.77 6.53 -4.99
N GLN A 31 -24.94 7.15 -5.81
CA GLN A 31 -23.50 7.11 -5.64
C GLN A 31 -23.18 8.18 -4.61
N ASP A 32 -22.65 7.78 -3.46
CA ASP A 32 -22.03 8.70 -2.51
C ASP A 32 -20.81 9.33 -3.19
N GLN A 33 -20.89 10.64 -3.49
CA GLN A 33 -19.85 11.36 -4.22
C GLN A 33 -18.78 11.97 -3.32
N CYS A 34 -19.11 12.25 -2.05
CA CYS A 34 -18.16 12.81 -1.09
C CYS A 34 -18.68 12.69 0.35
N ASN A 35 -17.78 12.55 1.32
CA ASN A 35 -18.06 12.64 2.76
C ASN A 35 -17.72 14.02 3.35
N THR A 36 -16.97 14.82 2.60
CA THR A 36 -16.56 16.17 2.99
C THR A 36 -16.55 17.12 1.80
N THR A 37 -16.76 18.42 2.05
CA THR A 37 -16.60 19.46 1.01
C THR A 37 -15.20 19.45 0.41
N LEU A 38 -14.19 19.03 1.17
CA LEU A 38 -12.81 18.91 0.69
C LEU A 38 -12.67 17.83 -0.37
N GLU A 39 -13.33 16.68 -0.21
CA GLU A 39 -13.36 15.63 -1.24
C GLU A 39 -14.03 16.14 -2.52
N CYS A 40 -15.14 16.86 -2.42
CA CYS A 40 -15.77 17.44 -3.60
C CYS A 40 -14.84 18.47 -4.29
N LYS A 41 -14.00 19.20 -3.53
CA LYS A 41 -12.97 20.11 -4.08
C LYS A 41 -11.78 19.38 -4.71
N ILE A 42 -11.44 18.21 -4.22
CA ILE A 42 -10.44 17.34 -4.87
C ILE A 42 -10.98 16.88 -6.23
N LEU A 43 -12.28 16.54 -6.31
CA LEU A 43 -12.92 16.04 -7.52
C LEU A 43 -13.25 17.12 -8.56
N HIS A 44 -13.72 18.30 -8.14
CA HIS A 44 -14.23 19.34 -9.04
C HIS A 44 -13.48 20.69 -8.91
N GLY A 45 -12.34 20.69 -8.21
CA GLY A 45 -11.54 21.89 -7.95
C GLY A 45 -12.24 22.93 -7.07
N ASP A 46 -11.74 24.17 -7.12
CA ASP A 46 -12.28 25.28 -6.30
C ASP A 46 -13.72 25.68 -6.62
N THR A 47 -14.29 25.13 -7.70
CA THR A 47 -15.70 25.35 -8.05
C THR A 47 -16.66 24.58 -7.13
N ALA A 48 -16.20 23.49 -6.50
CA ALA A 48 -16.98 22.79 -5.48
C ALA A 48 -17.06 23.63 -4.19
N THR A 49 -18.29 23.87 -3.76
CA THR A 49 -18.60 24.69 -2.59
C THR A 49 -19.15 23.89 -1.44
N ASP A 50 -19.73 22.71 -1.69
CA ASP A 50 -20.37 21.90 -0.64
C ASP A 50 -20.42 20.40 -0.98
N CYS A 51 -20.52 19.59 0.08
CA CYS A 51 -20.88 18.17 0.06
C CYS A 51 -22.29 18.05 0.61
N LYS A 52 -23.30 18.09 -0.27
CA LYS A 52 -24.69 18.02 0.15
C LYS A 52 -24.98 16.61 0.67
N ASN A 53 -25.62 16.53 1.83
CA ASN A 53 -25.86 15.27 2.57
C ASN A 53 -24.58 14.54 3.00
N SER A 54 -23.48 15.26 3.26
CA SER A 54 -22.20 14.67 3.69
C SER A 54 -22.36 13.56 4.73
N ARG A 55 -21.60 12.47 4.56
CA ARG A 55 -21.63 11.27 5.41
C ARG A 55 -22.95 10.49 5.32
N SER A 56 -23.54 10.48 4.14
CA SER A 56 -24.69 9.62 3.84
C SER A 56 -24.46 8.88 2.53
N ASP A 57 -25.22 7.80 2.32
CA ASP A 57 -25.17 7.03 1.08
C ASP A 57 -25.70 7.81 -0.15
N ASN A 58 -26.12 9.07 0.03
CA ASN A 58 -26.68 9.95 -1.00
C ASN A 58 -25.95 11.31 -1.04
N SER A 59 -24.66 11.37 -0.69
CA SER A 59 -23.93 12.64 -0.72
C SER A 59 -23.59 13.07 -2.15
N ILE A 60 -23.70 14.37 -2.43
CA ILE A 60 -23.54 14.94 -3.78
C ILE A 60 -22.64 16.18 -3.72
N CYS A 61 -21.68 16.28 -4.65
CA CYS A 61 -20.83 17.45 -4.82
C CYS A 61 -21.66 18.62 -5.37
N MET A 62 -21.63 19.77 -4.69
CA MET A 62 -22.32 20.99 -5.14
C MET A 62 -21.34 22.07 -5.55
N CYS A 63 -21.63 22.73 -6.67
CA CYS A 63 -20.87 23.84 -7.23
C CYS A 63 -21.76 25.09 -7.24
N GLY A 64 -21.78 25.82 -6.12
CA GLY A 64 -22.79 26.84 -5.83
C GLY A 64 -24.10 26.22 -5.37
N SER A 65 -25.21 26.58 -6.02
CA SER A 65 -26.55 26.06 -5.71
C SER A 65 -27.00 24.90 -6.60
N THR A 66 -26.12 24.41 -7.49
CA THR A 66 -26.38 23.31 -8.42
C THR A 66 -25.39 22.18 -8.17
N GLU A 67 -25.75 20.95 -8.53
CA GLU A 67 -24.82 19.83 -8.52
C GLU A 67 -23.62 20.17 -9.41
N CYS A 68 -22.41 19.79 -8.99
CA CYS A 68 -21.24 19.98 -9.81
C CYS A 68 -21.44 19.23 -11.13
N ALA A 69 -21.28 19.95 -12.25
CA ALA A 69 -21.38 19.34 -13.55
C ALA A 69 -20.32 18.23 -13.63
N VAL A 70 -20.74 17.02 -14.01
CA VAL A 70 -19.86 15.94 -14.46
C VAL A 70 -19.34 16.28 -15.87
N ASP A 71 -18.76 17.46 -16.00
CA ASP A 71 -18.07 17.86 -17.21
C ASP A 71 -16.65 17.27 -17.15
N ASN A 72 -16.52 16.15 -17.85
CA ASN A 72 -15.34 15.37 -18.19
C ASN A 72 -14.93 14.21 -17.24
N PRO A 73 -14.50 13.06 -17.83
CA PRO A 73 -14.02 11.88 -17.10
C PRO A 73 -12.79 12.23 -16.25
N LEU A 74 -12.48 11.34 -15.30
CA LEU A 74 -11.18 11.31 -14.60
C LEU A 74 -10.07 11.72 -15.58
N PRO A 75 -9.13 12.60 -15.18
CA PRO A 75 -8.10 13.08 -16.08
C PRO A 75 -7.40 11.88 -16.72
N GLU A 76 -7.35 11.86 -18.06
CA GLU A 76 -6.46 10.96 -18.80
C GLU A 76 -5.09 11.03 -18.11
N PRO A 77 -4.50 9.88 -17.69
CA PRO A 77 -3.24 9.89 -16.97
C PRO A 77 -2.22 10.70 -17.76
N SER A 78 -1.50 11.60 -17.07
CA SER A 78 -0.54 12.48 -17.74
C SER A 78 0.57 11.63 -18.37
N ASN A 79 0.63 11.70 -19.70
CA ASN A 79 1.73 11.41 -20.60
C ASN A 79 3.01 10.80 -20.00
N SER A 80 3.19 9.52 -20.30
CA SER A 80 4.45 8.76 -20.29
C SER A 80 4.94 8.19 -18.95
N ALA A 81 4.84 6.86 -18.80
CA ALA A 81 5.34 6.13 -17.64
C ALA A 81 6.88 5.99 -17.69
N ALA A 82 7.58 6.45 -16.64
CA ALA A 82 9.02 6.32 -16.56
C ALA A 82 9.45 4.85 -16.39
N VAL A 83 10.39 4.37 -17.21
CA VAL A 83 10.89 2.97 -17.17
C VAL A 83 12.41 2.88 -17.07
N PRO A 84 12.99 1.95 -16.27
CA PRO A 84 12.37 0.78 -15.63
C PRO A 84 11.32 1.13 -14.56
N GLY A 85 10.21 0.38 -14.53
CA GLY A 85 9.07 0.69 -13.68
C GLY A 85 7.85 -0.16 -13.98
N LEU A 86 6.86 -0.09 -13.08
CA LEU A 86 5.58 -0.78 -13.19
C LEU A 86 4.51 0.15 -13.78
N ILE A 87 3.71 -0.40 -14.69
CA ILE A 87 2.63 0.25 -15.42
C ILE A 87 1.36 -0.58 -15.15
N GLN A 88 0.33 0.03 -14.56
CA GLN A 88 -0.94 -0.65 -14.36
C GLN A 88 -1.63 -0.88 -15.71
N ALA A 89 -2.28 -2.03 -15.91
CA ALA A 89 -2.87 -2.35 -17.20
C ALA A 89 -4.05 -1.41 -17.53
N GLU A 90 -4.79 -0.99 -16.52
CA GLU A 90 -5.90 -0.05 -16.58
C GLU A 90 -5.49 1.41 -16.93
N ASP A 91 -4.19 1.72 -16.87
CA ASP A 91 -3.61 3.04 -17.14
C ASP A 91 -3.14 3.21 -18.60
N PHE A 92 -3.83 2.57 -19.55
CA PHE A 92 -3.52 2.70 -20.98
C PHE A 92 -3.74 4.14 -21.50
N THR A 93 -2.91 4.58 -22.44
CA THR A 93 -3.00 5.88 -23.10
C THR A 93 -3.81 5.84 -24.40
N ASP A 94 -3.87 4.70 -25.07
CA ASP A 94 -4.72 4.46 -26.25
C ASP A 94 -5.14 2.98 -26.26
N TYR A 95 -6.22 2.65 -26.97
CA TYR A 95 -6.75 1.29 -26.99
C TYR A 95 -7.65 1.00 -28.19
N TYR A 96 -7.87 -0.29 -28.43
CA TYR A 96 -9.03 -0.78 -29.18
C TYR A 96 -9.68 -1.91 -28.40
N ASP A 97 -10.96 -1.74 -28.13
CA ASP A 97 -11.85 -2.72 -27.52
C ASP A 97 -12.93 -3.10 -28.54
N VAL A 98 -13.33 -4.37 -28.59
CA VAL A 98 -14.37 -4.81 -29.54
C VAL A 98 -15.77 -4.37 -29.10
N THR A 99 -15.91 -3.91 -27.86
CA THR A 99 -17.13 -3.41 -27.28
C THR A 99 -17.02 -1.92 -26.92
N ALA A 100 -18.17 -1.25 -26.86
CA ALA A 100 -18.20 0.18 -26.58
C ALA A 100 -18.28 0.50 -25.08
N ALA A 101 -18.57 -0.49 -24.23
CA ALA A 101 -18.87 -0.29 -22.83
C ALA A 101 -17.95 -1.16 -21.98
N ASN A 102 -17.35 -0.58 -20.95
CA ASN A 102 -16.66 -1.30 -19.89
C ASN A 102 -17.66 -2.16 -19.09
N HIS A 103 -17.69 -3.46 -19.35
CA HIS A 103 -18.52 -4.47 -18.71
C HIS A 103 -18.13 -4.74 -17.26
N GLY A 104 -16.88 -4.49 -16.88
CA GLY A 104 -16.44 -4.57 -15.48
C GLY A 104 -16.90 -3.36 -14.65
N GLY A 105 -17.19 -2.23 -15.31
CA GLY A 105 -17.79 -1.04 -14.72
C GLY A 105 -16.90 -0.30 -13.71
N ALA A 106 -15.61 -0.63 -13.64
CA ALA A 106 -14.67 -0.03 -12.70
C ALA A 106 -13.65 0.90 -13.39
N TYR A 107 -13.05 1.78 -12.59
CA TYR A 107 -11.95 2.69 -12.93
C TYR A 107 -12.24 3.75 -14.02
N ARG A 108 -12.44 3.36 -15.28
CA ARG A 108 -12.62 4.27 -16.42
C ARG A 108 -13.93 4.02 -17.15
N SER A 109 -14.54 5.10 -17.67
CA SER A 109 -15.75 5.06 -18.50
C SER A 109 -15.45 4.88 -20.01
N THR A 110 -14.30 4.29 -20.33
CA THR A 110 -13.86 3.91 -21.69
C THR A 110 -14.48 2.59 -22.14
N GLY A 111 -14.14 2.13 -23.34
CA GLY A 111 -14.54 0.81 -23.84
C GLY A 111 -13.86 -0.36 -23.13
N VAL A 112 -12.60 -0.18 -22.68
CA VAL A 112 -11.82 -1.24 -22.01
C VAL A 112 -12.52 -1.77 -20.77
N ASP A 113 -12.65 -3.09 -20.70
CA ASP A 113 -13.30 -3.82 -19.60
C ASP A 113 -12.39 -3.94 -18.37
N ILE A 114 -12.74 -3.27 -17.27
CA ILE A 114 -11.92 -3.14 -16.05
C ILE A 114 -12.73 -3.53 -14.82
N GLN A 115 -12.15 -4.35 -13.94
CA GLN A 115 -12.73 -4.78 -12.66
C GLN A 115 -11.75 -4.64 -11.51
N THR A 116 -12.21 -4.74 -10.27
CA THR A 116 -11.32 -4.84 -9.10
C THR A 116 -10.56 -6.18 -9.11
N THR A 117 -9.28 -6.14 -8.74
CA THR A 117 -8.42 -7.33 -8.67
C THR A 117 -8.29 -7.85 -7.24
N THR A 118 -8.11 -9.17 -7.09
CA THR A 118 -7.73 -9.80 -5.81
C THR A 118 -6.28 -10.26 -5.79
N ASP A 119 -5.46 -9.79 -6.74
CA ASP A 119 -4.01 -10.01 -6.71
C ASP A 119 -3.38 -9.31 -5.47
N THR A 120 -2.12 -9.63 -5.19
CA THR A 120 -1.34 -8.93 -4.16
C THR A 120 -1.35 -7.42 -4.44
N ASN A 121 -1.53 -6.61 -3.38
CA ASN A 121 -1.69 -5.14 -3.40
C ASN A 121 -3.03 -4.58 -3.92
N GLY A 122 -3.98 -5.43 -4.36
CA GLY A 122 -5.30 -4.97 -4.82
C GLY A 122 -5.21 -4.09 -6.08
N GLY A 123 -6.15 -3.13 -6.22
CA GLY A 123 -6.26 -2.26 -7.40
C GLY A 123 -7.30 -2.75 -8.41
N TYR A 124 -7.00 -2.61 -9.71
CA TYR A 124 -7.85 -3.09 -10.80
C TYR A 124 -7.09 -4.06 -11.70
N ASN A 125 -7.81 -4.70 -12.62
CA ASN A 125 -7.21 -5.41 -13.73
C ASN A 125 -8.08 -5.21 -14.98
N VAL A 126 -7.45 -5.31 -16.15
CA VAL A 126 -8.17 -5.45 -17.43
C VAL A 126 -8.63 -6.89 -17.58
N GLY A 127 -9.91 -7.07 -17.93
CA GLY A 127 -10.55 -8.36 -18.11
C GLY A 127 -11.37 -8.41 -19.39
N TRP A 128 -12.19 -9.46 -19.57
CA TRP A 128 -13.04 -9.69 -20.75
C TRP A 128 -12.33 -9.56 -22.11
N ILE A 129 -11.01 -9.65 -22.10
CA ILE A 129 -10.15 -9.45 -23.25
C ILE A 129 -10.54 -10.38 -24.40
N ALA A 130 -10.75 -9.80 -25.58
CA ALA A 130 -11.10 -10.47 -26.82
C ALA A 130 -9.96 -10.45 -27.85
N ALA A 131 -10.09 -11.28 -28.89
CA ALA A 131 -9.14 -11.30 -29.99
C ALA A 131 -9.20 -9.98 -30.79
N ASN A 132 -8.03 -9.51 -31.22
CA ASN A 132 -7.78 -8.26 -31.95
C ASN A 132 -7.85 -6.97 -31.12
N GLU A 133 -8.05 -7.07 -29.81
CA GLU A 133 -7.92 -5.92 -28.91
C GLU A 133 -6.46 -5.55 -28.70
N TRP A 134 -6.23 -4.30 -28.30
CA TRP A 134 -4.91 -3.83 -27.92
C TRP A 134 -4.97 -2.68 -26.93
N LEU A 135 -3.93 -2.57 -26.11
CA LEU A 135 -3.70 -1.48 -25.17
C LEU A 135 -2.34 -0.84 -25.48
N GLU A 136 -2.27 0.48 -25.51
CA GLU A 136 -1.04 1.25 -25.66
C GLU A 136 -0.71 2.05 -24.42
N TYR A 137 0.59 2.21 -24.18
CA TYR A 137 1.16 2.96 -23.09
C TYR A 137 2.30 3.82 -23.63
N ASN A 138 2.24 5.13 -23.42
CA ASN A 138 3.42 5.98 -23.58
C ASN A 138 4.40 5.67 -22.44
N ILE A 139 5.67 5.46 -22.76
CA ILE A 139 6.75 5.18 -21.80
C ILE A 139 7.94 6.11 -22.03
N ASN A 140 8.58 6.54 -20.95
CA ASN A 140 9.81 7.34 -21.00
C ASN A 140 10.96 6.50 -20.46
N VAL A 141 11.76 5.98 -21.38
CA VAL A 141 12.94 5.17 -21.09
C VAL A 141 14.01 6.07 -20.48
N LEU A 142 14.25 5.93 -19.17
CA LEU A 142 15.19 6.79 -18.43
C LEU A 142 16.64 6.51 -18.79
N GLN A 143 16.94 5.27 -19.22
CA GLN A 143 18.28 4.83 -19.58
C GLN A 143 18.21 3.90 -20.80
N ALA A 144 18.98 4.19 -21.84
CA ALA A 144 19.06 3.29 -22.99
C ALA A 144 19.67 1.93 -22.61
N GLY A 145 19.15 0.85 -23.18
CA GLY A 145 19.67 -0.50 -22.98
C GLY A 145 18.68 -1.59 -23.37
N ASN A 146 19.02 -2.85 -23.11
CA ASN A 146 18.10 -3.97 -23.37
C ASN A 146 17.02 -4.02 -22.29
N TYR A 147 15.76 -4.24 -22.64
CA TYR A 147 14.65 -4.32 -21.69
C TYR A 147 13.90 -5.66 -21.78
N THR A 148 13.34 -6.08 -20.63
CA THR A 148 12.35 -7.16 -20.54
C THR A 148 11.04 -6.60 -19.98
N ALA A 149 9.91 -7.15 -20.41
CA ALA A 149 8.59 -6.89 -19.87
C ALA A 149 8.12 -8.09 -19.04
N ASN A 150 7.82 -7.85 -17.77
CA ASN A 150 7.09 -8.78 -16.91
C ASN A 150 5.60 -8.41 -16.95
N ILE A 151 4.73 -9.38 -17.24
CA ILE A 151 3.31 -9.14 -17.45
C ILE A 151 2.55 -10.05 -16.50
N ARG A 152 1.73 -9.45 -15.64
CA ARG A 152 0.96 -10.16 -14.62
C ARG A 152 -0.39 -10.58 -15.19
N VAL A 153 -0.56 -11.88 -15.41
CA VAL A 153 -1.71 -12.45 -16.10
C VAL A 153 -2.42 -13.51 -15.28
N ALA A 154 -3.73 -13.65 -15.49
CA ALA A 154 -4.55 -14.71 -14.93
C ALA A 154 -5.48 -15.30 -16.00
N SER A 155 -5.74 -16.60 -15.95
CA SER A 155 -6.64 -17.25 -16.89
C SER A 155 -7.27 -18.50 -16.27
N ASN A 156 -8.60 -18.59 -16.32
CA ASN A 156 -9.28 -19.84 -15.94
C ASN A 156 -9.17 -20.92 -17.03
N ASN A 157 -9.34 -20.51 -18.29
CA ASN A 157 -9.53 -21.43 -19.42
C ASN A 157 -8.22 -21.73 -20.19
N GLY A 158 -7.19 -20.90 -20.04
CA GLY A 158 -5.99 -20.92 -20.86
C GLY A 158 -6.22 -20.42 -22.29
N VAL A 159 -5.27 -20.72 -23.18
CA VAL A 159 -5.26 -20.42 -24.63
C VAL A 159 -5.19 -18.93 -25.03
N GLY A 160 -4.96 -18.04 -24.07
CA GLY A 160 -4.73 -16.62 -24.37
C GLY A 160 -3.43 -16.42 -25.14
N MET A 161 -3.41 -15.42 -26.03
CA MET A 161 -2.24 -15.09 -26.83
C MET A 161 -2.12 -13.58 -26.99
N TYR A 162 -0.93 -13.05 -26.68
CA TYR A 162 -0.59 -11.65 -26.93
C TYR A 162 0.83 -11.49 -27.49
N SER A 163 1.09 -10.36 -28.13
CA SER A 163 2.42 -9.89 -28.51
C SER A 163 2.65 -8.47 -28.02
N LEU A 164 3.91 -8.07 -27.94
CA LEU A 164 4.34 -6.74 -27.55
C LEU A 164 4.96 -6.05 -28.74
N ALA A 165 4.61 -4.79 -28.95
CA ALA A 165 5.26 -3.93 -29.92
C ALA A 165 5.78 -2.66 -29.23
N VAL A 166 6.89 -2.14 -29.74
CA VAL A 166 7.43 -0.83 -29.35
C VAL A 166 7.52 0.02 -30.61
N ASP A 167 6.97 1.24 -30.54
CA ASP A 167 6.89 2.19 -31.65
C ASP A 167 6.30 1.58 -32.93
N GLY A 168 5.25 0.75 -32.75
CA GLY A 168 4.56 0.04 -33.83
C GLY A 168 5.29 -1.19 -34.38
N VAL A 169 6.48 -1.53 -33.88
CA VAL A 169 7.25 -2.72 -34.29
C VAL A 169 7.07 -3.83 -33.26
N THR A 170 6.55 -4.99 -33.68
CA THR A 170 6.44 -6.17 -32.81
C THR A 170 7.83 -6.64 -32.36
N VAL A 171 8.08 -6.58 -31.06
CA VAL A 171 9.37 -6.93 -30.43
C VAL A 171 9.32 -8.27 -29.70
N SER A 172 8.15 -8.69 -29.21
CA SER A 172 7.96 -10.05 -28.70
C SER A 172 7.29 -10.92 -29.76
N GLY A 173 7.69 -12.19 -29.84
CA GLY A 173 6.89 -13.20 -30.52
C GLY A 173 5.54 -13.41 -29.81
N THR A 174 4.74 -14.35 -30.30
CA THR A 174 3.48 -14.71 -29.62
C THR A 174 3.76 -15.31 -28.25
N ASN A 175 3.20 -14.72 -27.20
CA ASN A 175 3.25 -15.19 -25.82
C ASN A 175 1.93 -15.88 -25.50
N THR A 176 1.99 -17.11 -24.97
CA THR A 176 0.79 -17.90 -24.65
C THR A 176 0.49 -17.83 -23.16
N VAL A 177 -0.75 -17.50 -22.80
CA VAL A 177 -1.28 -17.54 -21.44
C VAL A 177 -2.01 -18.86 -21.21
N ASN A 178 -1.35 -19.78 -20.52
CA ASN A 178 -1.96 -21.05 -20.09
C ASN A 178 -2.90 -20.83 -18.91
N GLY A 179 -3.76 -21.81 -18.63
CA GLY A 179 -4.67 -21.74 -17.47
C GLY A 179 -3.89 -21.68 -16.17
N THR A 180 -4.14 -20.65 -15.37
CA THR A 180 -3.50 -20.39 -14.08
C THR A 180 -4.29 -20.98 -12.90
N GLY A 181 -5.49 -21.49 -13.15
CA GLY A 181 -6.37 -22.06 -12.13
C GLY A 181 -7.53 -21.14 -11.70
N GLY A 182 -7.63 -19.94 -12.28
CA GLY A 182 -8.77 -19.04 -12.08
C GLY A 182 -8.54 -17.64 -12.66
N TRP A 183 -9.62 -16.86 -12.80
CA TRP A 183 -9.58 -15.48 -13.34
C TRP A 183 -8.85 -14.47 -12.45
N GLN A 184 -8.58 -14.86 -11.20
CA GLN A 184 -7.90 -14.06 -10.19
C GLN A 184 -6.74 -14.85 -9.55
N VAL A 185 -6.27 -15.92 -10.22
CA VAL A 185 -5.07 -16.67 -9.82
C VAL A 185 -3.95 -16.23 -10.76
N TRP A 186 -3.01 -15.46 -10.23
CA TRP A 186 -2.10 -14.66 -11.04
C TRP A 186 -0.70 -15.29 -11.15
N ILE A 187 -0.13 -15.26 -12.36
CA ILE A 187 1.27 -15.58 -12.63
C ILE A 187 1.92 -14.42 -13.37
N THR A 188 3.26 -14.36 -13.34
CA THR A 188 4.02 -13.35 -14.09
C THR A 188 4.73 -14.03 -15.26
N GLN A 189 4.52 -13.53 -16.48
CA GLN A 189 5.22 -13.97 -17.69
C GLN A 189 6.26 -12.92 -18.10
N THR A 190 7.42 -13.37 -18.58
CA THR A 190 8.49 -12.47 -19.02
C THR A 190 8.66 -12.55 -20.54
N ALA A 191 8.71 -11.39 -21.19
CA ALA A 191 9.00 -11.25 -22.61
C ALA A 191 10.18 -10.29 -22.82
N ASN A 192 10.99 -10.53 -23.85
CA ASN A 192 12.10 -9.64 -24.20
C ASN A 192 11.59 -8.52 -25.12
N LEU A 193 11.93 -7.25 -24.81
CA LEU A 193 11.63 -6.09 -25.65
C LEU A 193 12.80 -5.68 -26.54
N GLY A 194 14.01 -6.19 -26.27
CA GLY A 194 15.22 -5.81 -26.97
C GLY A 194 15.77 -4.46 -26.51
N TYR A 195 16.60 -3.84 -27.35
CA TYR A 195 17.25 -2.58 -27.04
C TYR A 195 16.31 -1.39 -27.23
N LEU A 196 16.09 -0.62 -26.17
CA LEU A 196 15.35 0.65 -26.18
C LEU A 196 16.32 1.82 -26.04
N THR A 197 16.07 2.90 -26.78
CA THR A 197 16.80 4.16 -26.62
C THR A 197 16.26 4.96 -25.44
N GLN A 198 17.05 5.89 -24.91
CA GLN A 198 16.55 6.82 -23.89
C GLN A 198 15.53 7.79 -24.50
N GLY A 199 14.44 8.05 -23.79
CA GLY A 199 13.39 8.98 -24.19
C GLY A 199 12.02 8.32 -24.39
N GLU A 200 11.15 9.03 -25.08
CA GLU A 200 9.75 8.67 -25.29
C GLU A 200 9.60 7.52 -26.30
N HIS A 201 8.79 6.53 -25.95
CA HIS A 201 8.41 5.38 -26.75
C HIS A 201 6.93 5.02 -26.53
N THR A 202 6.34 4.24 -27.42
CA THR A 202 4.99 3.67 -27.23
C THR A 202 5.07 2.15 -27.12
N LEU A 203 4.68 1.59 -25.99
CA LEU A 203 4.49 0.15 -25.78
C LEU A 203 3.06 -0.24 -26.14
N ARG A 204 2.87 -1.27 -26.96
CA ARG A 204 1.56 -1.86 -27.27
C ARG A 204 1.52 -3.32 -26.84
N ILE A 205 0.45 -3.71 -26.13
CA ILE A 205 0.04 -5.10 -25.96
C ILE A 205 -1.03 -5.38 -27.00
N ALA A 206 -0.77 -6.31 -27.93
CA ALA A 206 -1.73 -6.71 -28.96
C ALA A 206 -2.20 -8.13 -28.72
N VAL A 207 -3.51 -8.35 -28.71
CA VAL A 207 -4.14 -9.61 -28.34
C VAL A 207 -4.52 -10.41 -29.59
N GLN A 208 -3.94 -11.59 -29.75
CA GLN A 208 -4.32 -12.53 -30.82
C GLN A 208 -5.44 -13.47 -30.40
N ALA A 209 -5.51 -13.83 -29.11
CA ALA A 209 -6.60 -14.61 -28.54
C ALA A 209 -6.85 -14.19 -27.09
N GLY A 210 -8.12 -13.96 -26.74
CA GLY A 210 -8.56 -13.57 -25.41
C GLY A 210 -8.49 -14.68 -24.35
N ASN A 211 -9.42 -14.68 -23.38
CA ASN A 211 -9.46 -15.63 -22.25
C ASN A 211 -8.35 -15.46 -21.20
N PHE A 212 -7.90 -14.24 -20.95
CA PHE A 212 -7.02 -13.92 -19.83
C PHE A 212 -7.30 -12.51 -19.33
N ASN A 213 -6.86 -12.24 -18.11
CA ASN A 213 -6.83 -10.91 -17.51
C ASN A 213 -5.38 -10.42 -17.45
N ILE A 214 -5.18 -9.10 -17.45
CA ILE A 214 -3.89 -8.45 -17.26
C ILE A 214 -4.02 -7.48 -16.09
N ASN A 215 -3.14 -7.60 -15.09
CA ASN A 215 -3.10 -6.69 -13.95
C ASN A 215 -2.14 -5.52 -14.22
N TRP A 216 -0.87 -5.84 -14.51
CA TRP A 216 0.15 -4.82 -14.75
C TRP A 216 1.26 -5.33 -15.69
N VAL A 217 2.03 -4.39 -16.21
CA VAL A 217 3.27 -4.61 -16.96
C VAL A 217 4.43 -3.91 -16.25
N GLU A 218 5.52 -4.61 -15.99
CA GLU A 218 6.75 -4.05 -15.44
C GLU A 218 7.86 -4.12 -16.49
N LEU A 219 8.45 -2.97 -16.83
CA LEU A 219 9.61 -2.91 -17.70
C LEU A 219 10.90 -2.86 -16.88
N LEU A 220 11.83 -3.75 -17.20
CA LEU A 220 13.11 -3.90 -16.51
C LEU A 220 14.26 -3.74 -17.49
N LEU A 221 15.31 -3.03 -17.11
CA LEU A 221 16.56 -2.96 -17.85
C LEU A 221 17.34 -4.28 -17.65
N ALA A 222 17.59 -5.02 -18.72
CA ALA A 222 18.36 -6.25 -18.68
C ALA A 222 19.77 -6.01 -18.12
N GLY A 223 20.12 -6.75 -17.08
CA GLY A 223 21.37 -6.58 -16.33
C GLY A 223 21.20 -5.86 -14.98
N THR A 224 20.06 -5.20 -14.74
CA THR A 224 19.59 -4.99 -13.36
C THR A 224 18.89 -6.29 -12.94
N GLN A 225 19.34 -6.93 -11.85
CA GLN A 225 18.51 -7.95 -11.19
C GLN A 225 17.12 -7.34 -10.96
N GLN A 226 16.06 -8.17 -10.97
CA GLN A 226 14.78 -7.69 -10.42
C GLN A 226 15.05 -6.99 -9.09
N PRO A 227 14.41 -5.84 -8.82
CA PRO A 227 14.58 -5.20 -7.53
C PRO A 227 14.39 -6.28 -6.47
N ASP A 228 15.39 -6.44 -5.60
CA ASP A 228 15.43 -7.51 -4.61
C ASP A 228 14.42 -7.16 -3.52
N MET A 229 13.13 -7.31 -3.86
CA MET A 229 12.02 -6.89 -3.04
C MET A 229 11.74 -7.93 -1.97
N LEU A 230 11.41 -7.45 -0.79
CA LEU A 230 10.81 -8.23 0.28
C LEU A 230 9.56 -7.47 0.73
N GLY A 231 8.38 -7.93 0.30
CA GLY A 231 7.16 -7.13 0.39
C GLY A 231 7.26 -5.86 -0.45
N VAL A 232 7.02 -4.72 0.19
CA VAL A 232 7.17 -3.40 -0.44
C VAL A 232 8.59 -2.83 -0.29
N PHE A 233 9.47 -3.51 0.43
CA PHE A 233 10.84 -3.04 0.71
C PHE A 233 11.84 -3.47 -0.37
N ASN A 234 12.59 -2.53 -0.93
CA ASN A 234 13.68 -2.83 -1.85
C ASN A 234 15.02 -3.05 -1.13
N LYS A 235 15.43 -4.30 -0.96
CA LYS A 235 16.65 -4.67 -0.19
C LYS A 235 17.95 -4.09 -0.76
N SER A 236 17.96 -3.67 -2.02
CA SER A 236 19.16 -3.13 -2.65
C SER A 236 19.41 -1.65 -2.35
N ARG A 237 18.39 -0.90 -1.90
CA ARG A 237 18.49 0.56 -1.78
C ARG A 237 17.73 1.17 -0.61
N ASP A 238 16.69 0.52 -0.09
CA ASP A 238 15.86 1.08 0.96
C ASP A 238 16.48 0.89 2.35
N LEU A 239 16.01 1.70 3.32
CA LEU A 239 16.42 1.63 4.72
C LEU A 239 15.20 1.40 5.61
N LEU A 240 15.25 0.36 6.45
CA LEU A 240 14.34 0.19 7.58
C LEU A 240 14.81 1.05 8.75
N LEU A 241 13.95 1.93 9.25
CA LEU A 241 14.14 2.65 10.50
C LEU A 241 13.19 2.09 11.56
N ALA A 242 13.74 1.35 12.52
CA ALA A 242 12.94 0.69 13.56
C ALA A 242 12.89 1.53 14.83
N ASN A 243 11.81 2.27 15.05
CA ASN A 243 11.63 3.17 16.18
C ASN A 243 10.88 2.47 17.31
N PHE A 244 11.57 2.27 18.44
CA PHE A 244 11.05 1.70 19.68
C PHE A 244 10.95 2.81 20.73
N ASP A 245 9.80 2.97 21.35
CA ASP A 245 9.59 3.97 22.40
C ASP A 245 10.21 3.53 23.76
N SER A 246 10.08 2.25 24.10
CA SER A 246 10.50 1.59 25.33
C SER A 246 10.14 2.37 26.62
N ARG A 247 8.99 3.06 26.70
CA ARG A 247 8.67 3.96 27.84
C ARG A 247 7.20 4.02 28.30
N PRO A 248 6.85 3.41 29.43
CA PRO A 248 7.23 2.06 29.79
C PRO A 248 6.47 1.12 28.87
N ASP A 249 7.19 0.40 28.01
CA ASP A 249 6.59 -0.44 26.99
C ASP A 249 7.36 -1.77 26.88
N PRO A 250 6.97 -2.79 27.68
CA PRO A 250 7.69 -4.06 27.76
C PRO A 250 7.43 -5.00 26.57
N ASP A 251 6.34 -4.81 25.85
CA ASP A 251 6.08 -5.38 24.51
C ASP A 251 7.15 -4.95 23.50
N ASP A 252 7.53 -3.67 23.53
CA ASP A 252 8.59 -3.11 22.69
C ASP A 252 9.93 -3.86 22.82
N ILE A 253 10.22 -4.35 24.04
CA ILE A 253 11.41 -5.18 24.33
C ILE A 253 11.34 -6.55 23.63
N HIS A 254 10.16 -7.16 23.56
CA HIS A 254 9.98 -8.39 22.77
C HIS A 254 9.89 -8.08 21.27
N SER A 255 9.35 -6.93 20.86
CA SER A 255 9.32 -6.46 19.46
C SER A 255 10.74 -6.29 18.91
N VAL A 256 11.69 -5.79 19.71
CA VAL A 256 13.13 -5.81 19.37
C VAL A 256 13.63 -7.22 19.07
N ALA A 257 13.25 -8.21 19.88
CA ALA A 257 13.65 -9.61 19.68
C ALA A 257 12.96 -10.24 18.46
N ALA A 258 11.70 -9.87 18.19
CA ALA A 258 10.94 -10.32 17.03
C ALA A 258 11.55 -9.79 15.72
N LEU A 259 11.81 -8.48 15.60
CA LEU A 259 12.49 -7.92 14.44
C LEU A 259 13.88 -8.55 14.26
N ALA A 260 14.66 -8.71 15.34
CA ALA A 260 15.95 -9.38 15.26
C ALA A 260 15.84 -10.82 14.76
N THR A 261 14.74 -11.52 15.09
CA THR A 261 14.46 -12.87 14.59
C THR A 261 14.22 -12.87 13.09
N MET A 262 13.39 -11.94 12.57
CA MET A 262 13.17 -11.76 11.14
C MET A 262 14.49 -11.46 10.41
N LEU A 263 15.30 -10.54 10.94
CA LEU A 263 16.59 -10.15 10.34
C LEU A 263 17.65 -11.26 10.33
N LYS A 264 17.49 -12.35 11.10
CA LYS A 264 18.37 -13.53 11.01
C LYS A 264 17.97 -14.50 9.89
N ASP A 265 16.75 -14.40 9.36
CA ASP A 265 16.32 -15.20 8.23
C ASP A 265 17.08 -14.78 6.96
N SER A 266 17.50 -15.77 6.17
CA SER A 266 18.27 -15.55 4.95
C SER A 266 17.59 -14.63 3.93
N ARG A 267 16.25 -14.54 3.92
CA ARG A 267 15.48 -13.66 3.02
C ARG A 267 15.75 -12.18 3.27
N PHE A 268 16.10 -11.84 4.51
CA PHE A 268 16.45 -10.48 4.96
C PHE A 268 17.92 -10.14 4.71
N SER A 269 18.69 -11.01 4.04
CA SER A 269 20.05 -10.66 3.62
C SER A 269 20.03 -9.36 2.83
N ASN A 270 20.95 -8.45 3.16
CA ASN A 270 21.11 -7.12 2.57
C ASN A 270 20.06 -6.06 2.95
N VAL A 271 19.03 -6.40 3.73
CA VAL A 271 18.15 -5.38 4.33
C VAL A 271 19.01 -4.40 5.12
N GLN A 272 19.01 -3.13 4.70
CA GLN A 272 19.66 -2.07 5.46
C GLN A 272 18.69 -1.64 6.56
N TYR A 273 19.19 -1.53 7.78
CA TYR A 273 18.37 -1.11 8.91
C TYR A 273 19.15 -0.26 9.91
N HIS A 274 18.41 0.53 10.68
CA HIS A 274 18.91 1.18 11.89
C HIS A 274 17.78 1.28 12.91
N ALA A 275 18.03 0.86 14.15
CA ALA A 275 17.03 0.95 15.21
C ALA A 275 17.22 2.23 16.06
N VAL A 276 16.15 2.70 16.67
CA VAL A 276 16.16 3.84 17.60
C VAL A 276 15.42 3.42 18.85
N SER A 277 16.12 3.45 19.98
CA SER A 277 15.50 3.26 21.30
C SER A 277 15.16 4.62 21.90
N GLY A 278 14.03 4.72 22.60
CA GLY A 278 13.59 5.97 23.23
C GLY A 278 12.94 6.94 22.25
N ALA A 279 12.33 6.42 21.17
CA ALA A 279 11.56 7.20 20.20
C ALA A 279 10.14 7.53 20.74
N TYR A 280 10.01 7.88 22.02
CA TYR A 280 8.73 8.19 22.66
C TYR A 280 8.29 9.64 22.45
N GLY A 281 6.98 9.85 22.63
CA GLY A 281 6.30 11.15 22.59
C GLY A 281 6.03 11.71 23.99
N ILE A 282 4.78 12.09 24.23
CA ILE A 282 4.34 12.79 25.46
C ILE A 282 3.93 11.85 26.60
N GLN A 283 4.17 10.55 26.47
CA GLN A 283 3.83 9.59 27.51
C GLN A 283 4.67 9.76 28.78
N GLY A 284 4.06 9.37 29.90
CA GLY A 284 4.72 9.32 31.20
C GLY A 284 5.33 7.94 31.47
N GLY A 285 5.92 7.77 32.66
CA GLY A 285 6.48 6.51 33.11
C GLY A 285 7.97 6.32 32.79
N ASP A 286 8.48 5.16 33.21
CA ASP A 286 9.91 4.85 33.21
C ASP A 286 10.36 4.30 31.86
N TYR A 287 11.49 4.81 31.37
CA TYR A 287 12.14 4.24 30.19
C TYR A 287 12.82 2.90 30.56
N ILE A 288 12.68 1.91 29.69
CA ILE A 288 13.25 0.58 29.86
C ILE A 288 14.60 0.53 29.17
N GLU A 289 15.67 0.62 29.98
CA GLU A 289 17.03 0.57 29.46
C GLU A 289 17.39 -0.84 28.97
N ALA A 290 17.69 -0.95 27.66
CA ALA A 290 17.89 -2.21 26.97
C ALA A 290 19.17 -2.25 26.09
N THR A 291 20.18 -1.44 26.39
CA THR A 291 21.44 -1.37 25.61
C THR A 291 22.04 -2.74 25.26
N HIS A 292 22.06 -3.70 26.19
CA HIS A 292 22.62 -5.02 25.91
C HIS A 292 21.80 -5.79 24.86
N LEU A 293 20.45 -5.74 24.97
CA LEU A 293 19.55 -6.36 24.02
C LEU A 293 19.71 -5.76 22.61
N PHE A 294 19.72 -4.43 22.49
CA PHE A 294 19.91 -3.77 21.19
C PHE A 294 21.26 -4.13 20.55
N ASN A 295 22.31 -4.28 21.36
CA ASN A 295 23.61 -4.75 20.88
C ASN A 295 23.59 -6.21 20.40
N LEU A 296 22.85 -7.09 21.10
CA LEU A 296 22.67 -8.49 20.67
C LEU A 296 21.81 -8.58 19.38
N ALA A 297 20.74 -7.80 19.31
CA ALA A 297 19.78 -7.78 18.21
C ALA A 297 20.38 -7.20 16.93
N PHE A 298 20.94 -6.00 17.00
CA PHE A 298 21.28 -5.18 15.84
C PHE A 298 22.79 -4.97 15.64
N GLY A 299 23.56 -5.13 16.72
CA GLY A 299 24.98 -4.74 16.77
C GLY A 299 25.17 -3.25 17.05
N ALA A 300 26.22 -2.89 17.78
CA ALA A 300 26.44 -1.54 18.31
C ALA A 300 26.50 -0.40 17.27
N GLY A 301 26.69 -0.71 15.98
CA GLY A 301 26.72 0.28 14.89
C GLY A 301 25.37 0.53 14.19
N ASN A 302 24.33 -0.26 14.53
CA ASN A 302 23.04 -0.25 13.83
C ASN A 302 21.87 0.15 14.72
N TRP A 303 22.13 0.86 15.82
CA TRP A 303 21.08 1.48 16.59
C TRP A 303 21.54 2.78 17.27
N SER A 304 20.59 3.57 17.77
CA SER A 304 20.86 4.80 18.53
C SER A 304 19.93 4.95 19.72
N ASN A 305 20.44 5.53 20.80
CA ASN A 305 19.67 5.74 22.03
C ASN A 305 19.21 7.21 22.11
N ALA A 306 17.98 7.48 21.65
CA ALA A 306 17.37 8.81 21.68
C ALA A 306 16.97 9.24 23.10
N HIS A 307 16.75 8.30 24.03
CA HIS A 307 16.52 8.62 25.44
C HIS A 307 17.76 9.29 26.08
N THR A 308 18.94 8.72 25.85
CA THR A 308 20.20 9.22 26.43
C THR A 308 20.66 10.51 25.75
N ASN A 309 20.58 10.58 24.42
CA ASN A 309 20.98 11.76 23.65
C ASN A 309 20.21 11.83 22.33
N ARG A 310 19.05 12.48 22.37
CA ARG A 310 18.16 12.65 21.22
C ARG A 310 18.84 13.32 20.03
N ASP A 311 19.61 14.38 20.26
CA ASP A 311 20.27 15.13 19.17
C ASP A 311 21.34 14.28 18.46
N ALA A 312 22.11 13.49 19.21
CA ALA A 312 23.12 12.58 18.65
C ALA A 312 22.47 11.41 17.90
N ALA A 313 21.38 10.85 18.44
CA ALA A 313 20.59 9.83 17.76
C ALA A 313 20.01 10.39 16.45
N LEU A 314 19.40 11.57 16.49
CA LEU A 314 18.84 12.25 15.32
C LEU A 314 19.91 12.57 14.27
N ALA A 315 21.11 12.99 14.68
CA ALA A 315 22.22 13.23 13.75
C ALA A 315 22.70 11.94 13.06
N THR A 316 22.82 10.85 13.81
CA THR A 316 23.23 9.55 13.29
C THR A 316 22.19 9.01 12.31
N VAL A 317 20.91 9.02 12.70
CA VAL A 317 19.79 8.57 11.86
C VAL A 317 19.69 9.43 10.60
N TYR A 318 19.74 10.76 10.75
CA TYR A 318 19.72 11.68 9.61
C TYR A 318 20.83 11.37 8.60
N SER A 319 22.06 11.09 9.05
CA SER A 319 23.16 10.76 8.12
C SER A 319 22.87 9.52 7.27
N LYS A 320 22.25 8.48 7.86
CA LYS A 320 21.90 7.24 7.15
C LYS A 320 20.73 7.46 6.19
N VAL A 321 19.70 8.15 6.67
CA VAL A 321 18.50 8.48 5.89
C VAL A 321 18.84 9.40 4.70
N ALA A 322 19.64 10.44 4.92
CA ALA A 322 20.08 11.36 3.88
C ALA A 322 20.86 10.64 2.77
N ALA A 323 21.77 9.73 3.14
CA ALA A 323 22.51 8.91 2.18
C ALA A 323 21.57 8.01 1.36
N THR A 324 20.62 7.35 2.02
CA THR A 324 19.62 6.47 1.38
C THR A 324 18.76 7.23 0.37
N LEU A 325 18.18 8.35 0.80
CA LEU A 325 17.32 9.20 -0.03
C LEU A 325 18.09 9.79 -1.24
N THR A 326 19.33 10.23 -1.03
CA THR A 326 20.18 10.78 -2.09
C THR A 326 20.54 9.71 -3.13
N ASN A 327 20.68 8.45 -2.72
CA ASN A 327 20.95 7.32 -3.60
C ASN A 327 19.69 6.75 -4.26
N GLY A 328 18.52 7.38 -4.07
CA GLY A 328 17.27 6.96 -4.69
C GLY A 328 16.57 5.78 -4.00
N GLY A 329 16.92 5.49 -2.74
CA GLY A 329 16.20 4.54 -1.88
C GLY A 329 15.19 5.20 -0.95
N ASP A 330 14.23 4.41 -0.47
CA ASP A 330 13.12 4.86 0.38
C ASP A 330 13.40 4.57 1.85
N ILE A 331 12.73 5.32 2.73
CA ILE A 331 12.78 5.10 4.18
C ILE A 331 11.47 4.48 4.62
N TRP A 332 11.55 3.26 5.16
CA TRP A 332 10.41 2.58 5.76
C TRP A 332 10.56 2.63 7.28
N VAL A 333 9.66 3.32 7.96
CA VAL A 333 9.68 3.47 9.41
C VAL A 333 8.69 2.48 10.02
N GLN A 334 9.23 1.53 10.79
CA GLN A 334 8.45 0.76 11.76
C GLN A 334 8.26 1.66 12.99
N GLU A 335 7.06 2.21 13.17
CA GLU A 335 6.77 3.16 14.24
C GLU A 335 6.15 2.43 15.45
N ALA A 336 6.96 1.60 16.12
CA ALA A 336 6.63 0.86 17.34
C ALA A 336 6.57 1.80 18.57
N GLY A 337 5.84 2.91 18.42
CA GLY A 337 5.89 4.01 19.35
C GLY A 337 5.24 5.27 18.78
N GLN A 338 5.59 6.42 19.34
CA GLN A 338 5.04 7.71 18.93
C GLN A 338 5.91 8.40 17.88
N SER A 339 5.29 9.18 17.00
CA SER A 339 5.99 9.75 15.83
C SER A 339 6.79 11.03 16.10
N ASP A 340 7.04 11.42 17.35
CA ASP A 340 7.79 12.63 17.68
C ASP A 340 9.22 12.59 17.14
N PHE A 341 9.92 11.44 17.25
CA PHE A 341 11.27 11.29 16.70
C PHE A 341 11.27 11.34 15.16
N SER A 342 10.29 10.69 14.54
CA SER A 342 10.05 10.76 13.10
C SER A 342 9.75 12.19 12.63
N ALA A 343 8.98 12.97 13.39
CA ALA A 343 8.70 14.37 13.08
C ALA A 343 9.96 15.24 13.06
N ASP A 344 10.83 15.09 14.06
CA ASP A 344 12.13 15.77 14.12
C ASP A 344 13.04 15.40 12.94
N LEU A 345 13.07 14.12 12.59
CA LEU A 345 13.81 13.62 11.44
C LEU A 345 13.30 14.23 10.12
N VAL A 346 11.98 14.21 9.90
CA VAL A 346 11.36 14.76 8.68
C VAL A 346 11.61 16.26 8.57
N ARG A 347 11.49 17.03 9.67
CA ARG A 347 11.84 18.46 9.69
C ARG A 347 13.26 18.69 9.24
N ARG A 348 14.21 17.90 9.77
CA ARG A 348 15.63 17.99 9.41
C ARG A 348 15.89 17.66 7.94
N ILE A 349 15.24 16.61 7.42
CA ILE A 349 15.33 16.22 6.00
C ILE A 349 14.80 17.34 5.11
N LYS A 350 13.61 17.88 5.39
CA LYS A 350 13.05 18.97 4.57
C LYS A 350 13.90 20.24 4.61
N GLN A 351 14.56 20.52 5.74
CA GLN A 351 15.46 21.65 5.86
C GLN A 351 16.76 21.46 5.06
N GLN A 352 17.35 20.27 5.09
CA GLN A 352 18.68 20.01 4.54
C GLN A 352 18.68 19.39 3.13
N LEU A 353 17.58 18.71 2.75
CA LEU A 353 17.35 18.06 1.46
C LEU A 353 15.99 18.49 0.86
N PRO A 354 15.80 19.79 0.57
CA PRO A 354 14.49 20.33 0.15
C PRO A 354 13.96 19.79 -1.18
N ALA A 355 14.81 19.15 -1.99
CA ALA A 355 14.41 18.52 -3.25
C ALA A 355 13.77 17.12 -3.06
N ILE A 356 13.93 16.50 -1.89
CA ILE A 356 13.32 15.19 -1.62
C ILE A 356 11.83 15.39 -1.33
N ASN A 357 11.00 14.70 -2.12
CA ASN A 357 9.57 14.62 -1.84
C ASN A 357 9.31 13.63 -0.68
N THR A 358 9.30 14.14 0.55
CA THR A 358 9.12 13.33 1.75
C THR A 358 7.77 12.60 1.81
N GLN A 359 6.74 13.09 1.12
CA GLN A 359 5.42 12.44 1.07
C GLN A 359 5.38 11.17 0.20
N VAL A 360 6.45 10.90 -0.55
CA VAL A 360 6.57 9.73 -1.44
C VAL A 360 7.73 8.83 -1.05
N ARG A 361 8.76 9.37 -0.38
CA ARG A 361 10.04 8.66 -0.13
C ARG A 361 10.27 8.29 1.34
N ILE A 362 9.36 8.72 2.22
CA ILE A 362 9.39 8.38 3.65
C ILE A 362 8.02 7.81 4.00
N HIS A 363 8.00 6.53 4.33
CA HIS A 363 6.81 5.75 4.64
C HIS A 363 6.80 5.47 6.14
N ILE A 364 5.79 5.95 6.85
CA ILE A 364 5.64 5.70 8.29
C ILE A 364 4.49 4.72 8.48
N VAL A 365 4.79 3.51 8.96
CA VAL A 365 3.80 2.48 9.25
C VAL A 365 3.49 2.53 10.74
N GLN A 366 2.22 2.74 11.09
CA GLN A 366 1.77 2.86 12.48
C GLN A 366 0.53 1.99 12.71
N HIS A 367 0.59 1.07 13.67
CA HIS A 367 -0.54 0.17 13.97
C HIS A 367 -1.44 0.63 15.12
N SER A 368 -0.96 1.45 16.07
CA SER A 368 -1.67 1.73 17.33
C SER A 368 -2.35 3.10 17.35
N ASN A 369 -3.61 3.14 17.81
CA ASN A 369 -4.29 4.41 18.05
C ASN A 369 -3.76 5.09 19.30
N TRP A 370 -3.39 4.30 20.31
CA TRP A 370 -2.81 4.82 21.55
C TRP A 370 -1.48 5.54 21.28
N ASN A 371 -0.64 4.98 20.39
CA ASN A 371 0.59 5.64 19.95
C ASN A 371 0.31 6.98 19.26
N GLN A 372 -0.73 7.07 18.44
CA GLN A 372 -1.14 8.36 17.88
C GLN A 372 -1.57 9.35 18.97
N ASP A 373 -2.35 8.90 19.95
CA ASP A 373 -2.81 9.74 21.07
C ASP A 373 -1.68 10.18 22.00
N LYS A 374 -0.57 9.43 22.05
CA LYS A 374 0.65 9.77 22.80
C LYS A 374 1.71 10.50 22.00
N THR A 375 1.51 10.67 20.69
CA THR A 375 2.35 11.54 19.87
C THR A 375 1.99 12.99 20.16
N THR A 376 2.96 13.91 20.20
CA THR A 376 2.63 15.35 20.28
C THR A 376 1.64 15.71 19.17
N PRO A 377 0.47 16.35 19.44
CA PRO A 377 -0.56 16.54 18.41
C PRO A 377 -0.09 17.30 17.17
N ALA A 378 0.80 18.28 17.35
CA ALA A 378 1.41 19.02 16.26
C ALA A 378 2.34 18.12 15.41
N ASP A 379 3.06 17.21 16.05
CA ASP A 379 4.00 16.28 15.41
C ASP A 379 3.26 15.19 14.67
N LEU A 380 2.18 14.64 15.24
CA LEU A 380 1.29 13.70 14.55
C LEU A 380 0.69 14.32 13.29
N THR A 381 0.17 15.54 13.40
CA THR A 381 -0.37 16.28 12.25
C THR A 381 0.72 16.53 11.21
N TYR A 382 1.92 16.88 11.66
CA TYR A 382 3.06 17.14 10.79
C TYR A 382 3.47 15.89 10.01
N VAL A 383 3.69 14.75 10.67
CA VAL A 383 4.11 13.52 9.97
C VAL A 383 3.05 13.04 8.99
N LYS A 384 1.76 13.05 9.37
CA LYS A 384 0.65 12.69 8.48
C LYS A 384 0.60 13.55 7.21
N ASN A 385 0.93 14.83 7.33
CA ASN A 385 0.91 15.76 6.20
C ASN A 385 2.20 15.76 5.37
N GLN A 386 3.32 15.29 5.91
CA GLN A 386 4.64 15.48 5.31
C GLN A 386 5.32 14.17 4.89
N THR A 387 4.72 13.02 5.17
CA THR A 387 5.20 11.69 4.82
C THR A 387 4.10 10.87 4.18
N ASP A 388 4.44 9.74 3.58
CA ASP A 388 3.47 8.69 3.28
C ASP A 388 3.11 7.98 4.61
N TYR A 389 2.05 8.44 5.25
CA TYR A 389 1.65 7.95 6.57
C TYR A 389 0.62 6.84 6.42
N ILE A 390 1.02 5.63 6.82
CA ILE A 390 0.27 4.39 6.60
C ILE A 390 -0.24 3.90 7.93
N LYS A 391 -1.55 4.07 8.15
CA LYS A 391 -2.24 3.55 9.33
C LYS A 391 -2.73 2.13 9.05
N ILE A 392 -2.17 1.15 9.75
CA ILE A 392 -2.61 -0.25 9.69
C ILE A 392 -3.46 -0.61 10.90
N ALA A 393 -4.11 -1.78 10.84
CA ALA A 393 -4.93 -2.28 11.94
C ALA A 393 -4.06 -2.67 13.15
N ASP A 394 -4.64 -2.57 14.34
CA ASP A 394 -3.90 -2.73 15.59
C ASP A 394 -3.37 -4.16 15.79
N GLY A 395 -2.04 -4.32 15.98
CA GLY A 395 -1.38 -5.59 16.22
C GLY A 395 -1.69 -6.25 17.58
N ASN A 396 -2.35 -5.53 18.48
CA ASN A 396 -2.89 -6.10 19.71
C ASN A 396 -4.22 -6.84 19.51
N SER A 397 -4.85 -6.66 18.35
CA SER A 397 -6.13 -7.29 18.02
C SER A 397 -5.94 -8.43 17.02
N THR A 398 -6.78 -9.46 17.12
CA THR A 398 -6.79 -10.59 16.17
C THR A 398 -7.94 -10.49 15.18
N GLY A 399 -7.72 -10.86 13.91
CA GLY A 399 -8.79 -11.00 12.91
C GLY A 399 -9.26 -9.68 12.28
N ASN A 400 -8.48 -8.61 12.43
CA ASN A 400 -8.72 -7.27 11.88
C ASN A 400 -7.89 -6.96 10.62
N GLY A 401 -7.11 -7.91 10.12
CA GLY A 401 -6.22 -7.74 8.97
C GLY A 401 -4.74 -7.57 9.30
N THR A 402 -4.36 -7.51 10.59
CA THR A 402 -2.97 -7.63 11.06
C THR A 402 -2.80 -8.86 11.97
N PRO A 403 -1.57 -9.39 12.12
CA PRO A 403 -1.31 -10.50 13.02
C PRO A 403 -1.51 -10.10 14.49
N GLY A 404 -2.11 -10.99 15.30
CA GLY A 404 -2.18 -10.80 16.75
C GLY A 404 -0.94 -11.38 17.44
N PHE A 405 0.11 -10.59 17.60
CA PHE A 405 1.39 -11.04 18.17
C PHE A 405 1.48 -10.90 19.69
N ASN A 406 0.38 -11.25 20.37
CA ASN A 406 0.32 -11.27 21.82
C ASN A 406 -0.37 -12.54 22.32
N SER A 407 0.15 -13.11 23.41
CA SER A 407 -0.43 -14.28 24.06
C SER A 407 0.07 -14.41 25.48
N SER A 408 -0.81 -14.73 26.43
CA SER A 408 -0.45 -15.11 27.79
C SER A 408 0.12 -16.54 27.91
N SER A 409 0.13 -17.30 26.81
CA SER A 409 0.67 -18.66 26.78
C SER A 409 2.20 -18.65 26.79
N SER A 410 2.81 -19.44 27.68
CA SER A 410 4.25 -19.64 27.74
C SER A 410 4.80 -20.68 26.73
N ALA A 411 3.94 -21.25 25.88
CA ALA A 411 4.26 -22.41 25.04
C ALA A 411 5.43 -22.16 24.06
N ASN A 412 5.58 -20.94 23.55
CA ASN A 412 6.61 -20.61 22.57
C ASN A 412 7.99 -20.28 23.17
N TRP A 413 8.09 -20.09 24.50
CA TRP A 413 9.38 -19.76 25.12
C TRP A 413 10.45 -20.82 24.84
N ASN A 414 10.09 -22.10 24.91
CA ASN A 414 11.05 -23.16 24.62
C ASN A 414 11.56 -23.14 23.18
N ARG A 415 10.74 -22.71 22.20
CA ARG A 415 11.17 -22.59 20.80
C ARG A 415 12.17 -21.45 20.65
N ALA A 416 11.80 -20.27 21.13
CA ALA A 416 12.61 -19.07 21.04
C ALA A 416 13.94 -19.19 21.79
N LEU A 417 13.91 -19.63 23.05
CA LEU A 417 15.09 -19.69 23.93
C LEU A 417 16.11 -20.75 23.50
N ASN A 418 15.67 -21.84 22.89
CA ASN A 418 16.58 -22.92 22.44
C ASN A 418 17.05 -22.73 20.99
N HIS A 419 16.58 -21.71 20.27
CA HIS A 419 17.00 -21.49 18.90
C HIS A 419 18.46 -21.00 18.83
N ALA A 420 19.27 -21.63 17.98
CA ALA A 420 20.72 -21.41 17.96
C ALA A 420 21.14 -19.97 17.63
N GLN A 421 20.36 -19.25 16.80
CA GLN A 421 20.72 -17.91 16.34
C GLN A 421 20.10 -16.77 17.16
N VAL A 422 18.94 -17.02 17.80
CA VAL A 422 18.15 -15.96 18.46
C VAL A 422 17.89 -16.21 19.93
N GLY A 423 18.24 -17.39 20.46
CA GLY A 423 17.95 -17.76 21.86
C GLY A 423 18.55 -16.79 22.88
N ALA A 424 19.77 -16.30 22.65
CA ALA A 424 20.39 -15.30 23.52
C ALA A 424 19.66 -13.94 23.48
N ILE A 425 19.12 -13.55 22.32
CA ILE A 425 18.34 -12.31 22.15
C ILE A 425 17.03 -12.44 22.93
N TRP A 426 16.29 -13.53 22.72
CA TRP A 426 15.04 -13.78 23.43
C TRP A 426 15.21 -13.98 24.93
N GLN A 427 16.32 -14.58 25.37
CA GLN A 427 16.65 -14.71 26.80
C GLN A 427 16.82 -13.34 27.45
N GLU A 428 17.54 -12.43 26.79
CA GLU A 428 17.78 -11.08 27.31
C GLU A 428 16.50 -10.24 27.25
N ALA A 429 15.73 -10.32 26.16
CA ALA A 429 14.45 -9.63 26.03
C ALA A 429 13.48 -10.06 27.14
N LYS A 430 13.34 -11.37 27.38
CA LYS A 430 12.52 -11.90 28.47
C LYS A 430 12.97 -11.35 29.83
N ARG A 431 14.29 -11.38 30.10
CA ARG A 431 14.83 -10.90 31.37
C ARG A 431 14.52 -9.42 31.62
N ILE A 432 14.63 -8.59 30.58
CA ILE A 432 14.35 -7.15 30.66
C ILE A 432 12.85 -6.91 30.84
N ALA A 433 12.00 -7.55 30.03
CA ALA A 433 10.55 -7.39 30.09
C ALA A 433 9.97 -7.86 31.44
N ASP A 434 10.38 -9.04 31.93
CA ASP A 434 9.99 -9.54 33.26
C ASP A 434 10.41 -8.55 34.37
N ASN A 435 11.61 -7.98 34.27
CA ASN A 435 12.11 -7.01 35.24
C ASN A 435 11.32 -5.69 35.18
N ALA A 436 10.95 -5.22 33.99
CA ALA A 436 10.12 -4.03 33.81
C ALA A 436 8.74 -4.24 34.44
N ILE A 437 8.07 -5.38 34.17
CA ILE A 437 6.80 -5.74 34.81
C ILE A 437 6.94 -5.72 36.34
N ALA A 438 7.99 -6.33 36.88
CA ALA A 438 8.17 -6.44 38.33
C ALA A 438 8.52 -5.12 39.03
N ASN A 439 9.21 -4.19 38.35
CA ASN A 439 9.89 -3.07 39.04
C ASN A 439 9.57 -1.66 38.48
N HIS A 440 9.05 -1.52 37.27
CA HIS A 440 8.80 -0.20 36.67
C HIS A 440 7.39 0.30 36.99
N GLN A 441 7.25 1.60 37.22
CA GLN A 441 5.95 2.23 37.42
C GLN A 441 5.35 2.57 36.05
N GLY A 442 4.23 1.95 35.68
CA GLY A 442 3.62 2.19 34.37
C GLY A 442 2.69 1.09 33.86
N TRP A 443 2.66 0.96 32.53
CA TRP A 443 1.90 -0.08 31.83
C TRP A 443 2.39 -1.47 32.25
N GLN A 444 1.43 -2.32 32.64
CA GLN A 444 1.66 -3.67 33.13
C GLN A 444 1.06 -4.63 32.10
N ASN A 445 1.80 -4.86 31.01
CA ASN A 445 1.34 -5.68 29.90
C ASN A 445 0.86 -7.06 30.43
N PRO A 446 -0.43 -7.41 30.25
CA PRO A 446 -1.02 -8.58 30.87
C PRO A 446 -0.45 -9.89 30.31
N ASN A 447 -0.12 -9.93 29.01
CA ASN A 447 0.41 -11.12 28.36
C ASN A 447 1.79 -11.48 28.93
N ILE A 448 2.66 -10.48 29.07
CA ILE A 448 4.01 -10.65 29.63
C ILE A 448 3.93 -10.96 31.13
N ARG A 449 3.10 -10.24 31.89
CA ARG A 449 2.87 -10.49 33.31
C ARG A 449 2.43 -11.91 33.60
N ASP A 450 1.59 -12.47 32.73
CA ASP A 450 1.05 -13.83 32.89
C ASP A 450 2.02 -14.91 32.36
N GLY A 451 3.25 -14.52 31.99
CA GLY A 451 4.34 -15.41 31.59
C GLY A 451 4.39 -15.71 30.08
N GLY A 452 3.57 -15.02 29.29
CA GLY A 452 3.52 -15.13 27.85
C GLY A 452 4.46 -14.18 27.12
N MET A 453 4.08 -13.80 25.90
CA MET A 453 4.84 -12.95 24.99
C MET A 453 3.91 -11.89 24.40
N ASP A 454 4.49 -10.73 24.09
CA ASP A 454 3.79 -9.66 23.39
C ASP A 454 4.80 -8.91 22.57
N PHE A 455 4.71 -8.98 21.24
CA PHE A 455 5.54 -8.26 20.27
C PHE A 455 4.65 -7.70 19.16
N SER A 456 3.53 -7.09 19.56
CA SER A 456 2.53 -6.52 18.67
C SER A 456 3.10 -5.52 17.67
N ASP A 457 4.20 -4.85 17.97
CA ASP A 457 4.77 -3.81 17.11
C ASP A 457 5.63 -4.37 15.97
N ALA A 458 5.79 -5.70 15.90
CA ALA A 458 6.35 -6.37 14.73
C ALA A 458 5.34 -6.47 13.57
N VAL A 459 4.08 -6.04 13.76
CA VAL A 459 3.09 -6.05 12.66
C VAL A 459 3.41 -5.01 11.59
N GLU A 460 4.01 -3.87 11.97
CA GLU A 460 4.60 -2.91 11.04
C GLU A 460 5.62 -3.57 10.12
N ASP A 461 6.55 -4.35 10.69
CA ASP A 461 7.57 -5.07 9.91
C ASP A 461 6.92 -6.10 8.99
N CYS A 462 5.93 -6.84 9.48
CA CYS A 462 5.19 -7.78 8.64
C CYS A 462 4.50 -7.07 7.47
N TRP A 463 3.98 -5.87 7.68
CA TRP A 463 3.38 -5.08 6.62
C TRP A 463 4.43 -4.61 5.60
N ILE A 464 5.56 -4.06 6.05
CA ILE A 464 6.67 -3.59 5.20
C ILE A 464 7.23 -4.75 4.36
N PHE A 465 7.46 -5.90 4.99
CA PHE A 465 8.16 -7.03 4.38
C PHE A 465 7.23 -8.07 3.72
N GLY A 466 5.91 -7.85 3.74
CA GLY A 466 4.94 -8.67 3.02
C GLY A 466 4.51 -9.97 3.72
N PHE A 467 4.59 -10.01 5.05
CA PHE A 467 4.19 -11.14 5.90
C PHE A 467 2.80 -10.96 6.53
N ASN A 468 1.90 -10.25 5.85
CA ASN A 468 0.53 -9.97 6.31
C ASN A 468 -0.36 -11.21 6.46
N SER A 469 0.05 -12.36 5.91
CA SER A 469 -0.66 -13.64 6.06
C SER A 469 -0.44 -14.31 7.42
N LEU A 470 0.53 -13.85 8.21
CA LEU A 470 0.72 -14.33 9.57
C LEU A 470 -0.49 -13.95 10.41
N THR A 471 -0.85 -14.80 11.37
CA THR A 471 -2.09 -14.64 12.14
C THR A 471 -1.84 -14.45 13.63
N ASN A 472 -0.78 -15.05 14.17
CA ASN A 472 -0.46 -15.05 15.59
C ASN A 472 1.01 -15.44 15.87
N ILE A 473 1.38 -15.46 17.14
CA ILE A 473 2.72 -15.84 17.63
C ILE A 473 3.17 -17.22 17.11
N ASN A 474 2.28 -18.22 17.02
CA ASN A 474 2.69 -19.53 16.51
C ASN A 474 3.08 -19.44 15.04
N SER A 475 2.27 -18.78 14.21
CA SER A 475 2.60 -18.60 12.79
C SER A 475 3.89 -17.80 12.58
N PHE A 476 4.18 -16.82 13.45
CA PHE A 476 5.45 -16.08 13.40
C PHE A 476 6.64 -17.02 13.65
N PHE A 477 6.59 -17.82 14.71
CA PHE A 477 7.70 -18.74 14.98
C PHE A 477 7.74 -19.90 14.01
N ASP A 478 6.63 -20.35 13.43
CA ASP A 478 6.62 -21.38 12.38
C ASP A 478 7.28 -20.86 11.09
N GLU A 479 7.21 -19.55 10.85
CA GLU A 479 7.77 -18.89 9.68
C GLU A 479 9.28 -18.60 9.83
N PHE A 480 9.74 -18.27 11.04
CA PHE A 480 11.09 -17.75 11.26
C PHE A 480 12.01 -18.61 12.15
N LEU A 481 11.52 -19.69 12.79
CA LEU A 481 12.30 -20.66 13.59
C LEU A 481 12.04 -22.10 13.16
#